data_AF-A0A699YLC4-F1
#
_entry.id   AF-A0A699YLC4-F1
#
_cell.length_a   1.000
_cell.length_b   1.000
_cell.length_c   1.000
_cell.angle_alpha   90.00
_cell.angle_beta   90.00
_cell.angle_gamma   90.00
#
_symmetry.space_group_name_H-M   'P 1'
#
loop_
_entity.id
_entity.type
_entity.pdbx_description
1 polymer ?
#
loop_
_entity_poly.entity_id
_entity_poly.type
_entity_poly.pdbx_seq_one_letter_code
_entity_poly.pdbx_strand_id
1 'polypeptide(L)'
;MKGGPGFTHLVTSAEGFTRSAKQLSALAWGKPLVHPGWLEDCRAAGTWVAVQRRHMKMDSRSERKWGLDLWAAHSRHLLQGPLLAAKRGGEKLETLMGG
;
A
#
# COMPACT_ATOMS: atom_id res chain seq x y z
N MET A 1 7.91 -19.52 4.83
CA MET A 1 6.51 -19.10 4.58
C MET A 1 6.51 -17.86 3.67
N LYS A 2 5.71 -17.85 2.60
CA LYS A 2 5.44 -16.65 1.77
C LYS A 2 4.48 -15.74 2.56
N GLY A 3 4.98 -15.00 3.54
CA GLY A 3 4.22 -14.45 4.68
C GLY A 3 3.56 -13.07 4.50
N GLY A 4 2.96 -12.80 3.33
CA GLY A 4 2.18 -11.58 3.14
C GLY A 4 0.77 -11.66 3.75
N PRO A 5 0.06 -10.54 3.95
CA PRO A 5 -1.31 -10.54 4.41
C PRO A 5 -2.22 -11.28 3.42
N GLY A 6 -3.17 -12.06 3.94
CA GLY A 6 -4.12 -12.88 3.16
C GLY A 6 -5.20 -12.10 2.39
N PHE A 7 -5.00 -10.80 2.16
CA PHE A 7 -5.93 -9.94 1.42
C PHE A 7 -5.25 -9.27 0.22
N THR A 8 -6.04 -8.93 -0.79
CA THR A 8 -5.56 -8.30 -2.03
C THR A 8 -5.79 -6.80 -2.05
N HIS A 9 -6.86 -6.32 -1.43
CA HIS A 9 -7.23 -4.91 -1.34
C HIS A 9 -7.62 -4.57 0.09
N LEU A 10 -7.36 -3.34 0.52
CA LEU A 10 -7.89 -2.81 1.78
C LEU A 10 -8.84 -1.65 1.46
N VAL A 11 -10.13 -1.85 1.75
CA VAL A 11 -11.12 -0.78 1.63
C VAL A 11 -11.07 0.10 2.88
N THR A 12 -10.93 1.42 2.71
CA THR A 12 -10.87 2.38 3.81
C THR A 12 -12.27 2.81 4.24
N SER A 13 -12.41 3.27 5.49
CA SER A 13 -13.63 3.96 5.93
C SER A 13 -13.73 5.35 5.28
N ALA A 14 -14.89 6.02 5.46
CA ALA A 14 -15.10 7.40 5.02
C ALA A 14 -14.12 8.39 5.68
N GLU A 15 -13.56 8.05 6.84
CA GLU A 15 -12.53 8.82 7.55
C GLU A 15 -11.16 8.78 6.84
N GLY A 16 -11.01 7.92 5.82
CA GLY A 16 -9.81 7.84 4.99
C GLY A 16 -8.62 7.17 5.70
N PHE A 17 -7.45 7.79 5.59
CA PHE A 17 -6.20 7.20 6.07
C PHE A 17 -5.92 7.59 7.53
N THR A 18 -5.89 6.59 8.41
CA THR A 18 -5.76 6.72 9.86
C THR A 18 -4.48 6.10 10.42
N ARG A 19 -3.58 5.59 9.58
CA ARG A 19 -2.36 4.85 9.98
C ARG A 19 -2.66 3.68 10.93
N SER A 20 -3.82 3.07 10.82
CA SER A 20 -4.13 1.84 11.57
C SER A 20 -3.19 0.71 11.16
N ALA A 21 -3.03 -0.30 12.04
CA ALA A 21 -2.20 -1.47 11.74
C ALA A 21 -2.58 -2.16 10.41
N LYS A 22 -3.88 -2.20 10.08
CA LYS A 22 -4.37 -2.74 8.80
C LYS A 22 -3.86 -1.92 7.61
N GLN A 23 -3.97 -0.60 7.67
CA GLN A 23 -3.55 0.31 6.59
C GLN A 23 -2.04 0.33 6.40
N LEU A 24 -1.27 0.36 7.50
CA LEU A 24 0.19 0.32 7.43
C LEU A 24 0.68 -1.03 6.90
N SER A 25 0.06 -2.14 7.32
CA SER A 25 0.37 -3.47 6.79
C SER A 25 0.07 -3.57 5.30
N ALA A 26 -1.10 -3.09 4.87
CA ALA A 26 -1.47 -3.05 3.46
C ALA A 26 -0.44 -2.26 2.63
N LEU A 27 -0.09 -1.05 3.06
CA LEU A 27 0.94 -0.22 2.40
C LEU A 27 2.31 -0.92 2.32
N ALA A 28 2.77 -1.49 3.43
CA ALA A 28 4.08 -2.13 3.51
C ALA A 28 4.18 -3.36 2.58
N TRP A 29 3.05 -4.04 2.37
CA TRP A 29 2.91 -5.17 1.46
C TRP A 29 2.45 -4.77 0.04
N GLY A 30 2.33 -3.47 -0.24
CA GLY A 30 1.94 -2.96 -1.55
C GLY A 30 0.48 -3.18 -1.93
N LYS A 31 -0.36 -3.61 -0.98
CA LYS A 31 -1.80 -3.79 -1.19
C LYS A 31 -2.45 -2.42 -1.35
N PRO A 32 -3.27 -2.20 -2.38
CA PRO A 32 -3.93 -0.91 -2.59
C PRO A 32 -4.91 -0.60 -1.45
N LEU A 33 -4.83 0.65 -0.97
CA LEU A 33 -5.81 1.25 -0.07
C LEU A 33 -6.82 2.00 -0.93
N VAL A 34 -8.06 1.52 -0.95
CA VAL A 34 -9.11 2.05 -1.83
C VAL A 34 -10.30 2.58 -1.04
N HIS A 35 -10.89 3.69 -1.48
CA HIS A 35 -12.17 4.18 -0.98
C HIS A 35 -13.33 3.28 -1.48
N PRO A 36 -14.46 3.15 -0.75
CA PRO A 36 -15.62 2.35 -1.14
C PRO A 36 -16.16 2.58 -2.56
N GLY A 37 -15.93 3.76 -3.14
CA GLY A 37 -16.26 4.06 -4.54
C GLY A 37 -15.64 3.10 -5.56
N TRP A 38 -14.52 2.44 -5.24
CA TRP A 38 -14.00 1.35 -6.09
C TRP A 38 -14.96 0.15 -6.15
N LEU A 39 -15.60 -0.20 -5.04
CA LEU A 39 -16.60 -1.27 -5.01
C LEU A 39 -17.85 -0.87 -5.78
N GLU A 40 -18.25 0.41 -5.72
CA GLU A 40 -19.36 0.91 -6.53
C GLU A 40 -19.04 0.84 -8.03
N ASP A 41 -17.82 1.19 -8.44
CA ASP A 41 -17.36 1.05 -9.81
C ASP A 41 -17.33 -0.44 -10.24
N CYS A 42 -16.88 -1.34 -9.36
CA CYS A 42 -16.93 -2.79 -9.61
C CYS A 42 -18.36 -3.29 -9.78
N ARG A 43 -19.27 -2.83 -8.91
CA ARG A 43 -20.70 -3.18 -8.96
C ARG A 43 -21.34 -2.69 -10.25
N ALA A 44 -21.07 -1.45 -10.65
CA ALA A 44 -21.59 -0.85 -11.88
C ALA A 44 -21.07 -1.58 -13.13
N ALA A 45 -19.80 -2.02 -13.12
CA ALA A 45 -19.21 -2.76 -14.22
C ALA A 45 -19.58 -4.26 -14.24
N GLY A 46 -20.13 -4.80 -13.15
CA GLY A 46 -20.37 -6.24 -12.99
C GLY A 46 -19.09 -7.08 -12.89
N THR A 47 -17.94 -6.45 -12.62
CA THR A 47 -16.62 -7.10 -12.57
C THR A 47 -15.65 -6.33 -11.68
N TRP A 48 -14.54 -6.96 -11.28
CA TRP A 48 -13.47 -6.28 -10.55
C TRP A 48 -12.70 -5.35 -11.50
N VAL A 49 -12.86 -4.04 -11.32
CA VAL A 49 -12.14 -3.05 -12.14
C VAL A 49 -10.73 -2.82 -11.61
N ALA A 50 -9.80 -2.50 -12.52
CA ALA A 50 -8.45 -2.12 -12.13
C ALA A 50 -8.45 -0.90 -11.19
N VAL A 51 -7.57 -0.92 -10.17
CA VAL A 51 -7.42 0.22 -9.26
C VAL A 51 -6.82 1.41 -10.01
N GLN A 52 -7.40 2.60 -9.82
CA GLN A 52 -6.99 3.84 -10.45
C GLN A 52 -6.71 4.90 -9.39
N ARG A 53 -6.01 5.97 -9.76
CA ARG A 53 -5.64 7.06 -8.83
C ARG A 53 -6.84 7.64 -8.07
N ARG A 54 -8.03 7.73 -8.71
CA ARG A 54 -9.25 8.21 -8.06
C ARG A 54 -9.73 7.31 -6.91
N HIS A 55 -9.42 6.02 -6.94
CA HIS A 55 -9.82 5.06 -5.90
C HIS A 55 -8.93 5.16 -4.67
N MET A 56 -7.70 5.65 -4.81
CA MET A 56 -6.67 5.66 -3.75
C MET A 56 -6.39 7.07 -3.21
N LYS A 57 -7.20 8.06 -3.55
CA LYS A 57 -6.95 9.45 -3.19
C LYS A 57 -7.32 9.70 -1.72
N MET A 58 -6.39 10.25 -0.95
CA MET A 58 -6.68 10.84 0.36
C MET A 58 -7.17 12.28 0.20
N ASP A 59 -7.80 12.83 1.25
CA ASP A 59 -7.99 14.26 1.29
C ASP A 59 -6.62 14.98 1.36
N SER A 60 -6.53 16.14 0.71
CA SER A 60 -5.26 16.87 0.58
C SER A 60 -4.66 17.30 1.93
N ARG A 61 -5.48 17.42 2.99
CA ARG A 61 -5.00 17.77 4.33
C ARG A 61 -4.26 16.60 4.96
N SER A 62 -4.78 15.38 4.84
CA SER A 62 -4.13 14.18 5.33
C SER A 62 -2.85 13.84 4.56
N GLU A 63 -2.82 14.01 3.24
CA GLU A 63 -1.61 13.79 2.43
C GLU A 63 -0.48 14.73 2.87
N ARG A 64 -0.80 16.03 3.07
CA ARG A 64 0.16 17.03 3.57
C ARG A 64 0.62 16.73 4.99
N LYS A 65 -0.31 16.33 5.88
CA LYS A 65 0.01 16.00 7.28
C LYS A 65 1.04 14.87 7.36
N TRP A 66 0.92 13.87 6.50
CA TRP A 66 1.75 12.67 6.54
C TRP A 66 2.89 12.65 5.52
N GLY A 67 2.95 13.63 4.62
CA GLY A 67 3.96 13.67 3.55
C GLY A 67 3.87 12.45 2.63
N LEU A 68 2.65 11.96 2.36
CA LEU A 68 2.40 10.70 1.66
C LEU A 68 1.42 10.91 0.51
N ASP A 69 1.76 10.39 -0.66
CA ASP A 69 0.85 10.15 -1.78
C ASP A 69 0.62 8.63 -1.89
N LEU A 70 -0.61 8.18 -1.63
CA LEU A 70 -0.94 6.75 -1.64
C LEU A 70 -0.78 6.11 -3.01
N TRP A 71 -1.09 6.85 -4.07
CA TRP A 71 -0.93 6.34 -5.43
C TRP A 71 0.55 6.17 -5.75
N ALA A 72 1.39 7.15 -5.43
CA ALA A 72 2.83 7.04 -5.61
C ALA A 72 3.40 5.86 -4.82
N ALA A 73 2.94 5.64 -3.58
CA ALA A 73 3.34 4.49 -2.78
C ALA A 73 2.96 3.15 -3.45
N HIS A 74 1.73 3.04 -3.97
CA HIS A 74 1.28 1.85 -4.68
C HIS A 74 2.00 1.64 -6.02
N SER A 75 2.20 2.69 -6.81
CA SER A 75 2.94 2.61 -8.07
C SER A 75 4.40 2.19 -7.86
N ARG A 76 5.06 2.70 -6.81
CA ARG A 76 6.42 2.24 -6.45
C ARG A 76 6.45 0.76 -6.16
N HIS A 77 5.45 0.22 -5.46
CA HIS A 77 5.36 -1.21 -5.19
C HIS A 77 5.29 -2.04 -6.48
N LEU A 78 4.53 -1.60 -7.49
CA LEU A 78 4.42 -2.33 -8.76
C LEU A 78 5.77 -2.42 -9.49
N LEU A 79 6.66 -1.45 -9.29
CA LEU A 79 7.98 -1.41 -9.92
C LEU A 79 9.08 -2.07 -9.08
N GLN A 80 9.04 -1.91 -7.76
CA GLN A 80 10.13 -2.25 -6.84
C GLN A 80 9.81 -3.42 -5.90
N GLY A 81 8.57 -3.92 -5.93
CA GLY A 81 8.09 -4.93 -5.00
C GLY A 81 7.68 -4.37 -3.63
N PRO A 82 7.21 -5.22 -2.70
CA PRO A 82 6.79 -4.77 -1.37
C PRO A 82 7.98 -4.25 -0.55
N LEU A 83 7.76 -3.20 0.25
CA LEU A 83 8.79 -2.63 1.12
C LEU A 83 9.42 -3.69 2.04
N LEU A 84 8.60 -4.62 2.53
CA LEU A 84 9.03 -5.68 3.45
C LEU A 84 9.57 -6.94 2.74
N ALA A 85 9.64 -6.97 1.40
CA ALA A 85 10.16 -8.13 0.68
C ALA A 85 11.68 -8.33 0.87
N ALA A 86 12.43 -7.25 1.12
CA ALA A 86 13.89 -7.27 1.21
C ALA A 86 14.45 -7.60 2.61
N LYS A 87 13.64 -7.59 3.68
CA LYS A 87 14.13 -7.91 5.04
C LYS A 87 14.21 -9.42 5.28
N ARG A 88 15.11 -10.11 4.57
CA ARG A 88 15.44 -11.51 4.83
C ARG A 88 16.77 -11.76 5.55
N GLY A 89 17.53 -10.73 5.88
CA GLY A 89 18.75 -10.88 6.66
C GLY A 89 18.82 -9.81 7.73
N GLY A 90 18.86 -10.23 8.99
CA GLY A 90 19.76 -9.56 9.92
C GLY A 90 21.18 -9.88 9.50
N GLU A 91 21.65 -9.29 8.40
CA GLU A 91 23.08 -9.29 8.12
C GLU A 91 23.68 -8.18 8.97
N LYS A 92 24.48 -8.61 9.95
CA LYS A 92 25.49 -7.78 10.58
C LYS A 92 26.26 -7.05 9.47
N LEU A 93 26.30 -5.73 9.55
CA LEU A 93 27.30 -4.90 8.90
C LEU A 93 28.68 -5.22 9.52
N GLU A 94 29.27 -6.35 9.14
CA GLU A 94 30.68 -6.62 9.39
C GLU A 94 31.34 -7.06 8.08
N THR A 95 32.41 -6.34 7.74
CA THR A 95 33.43 -6.66 6.73
C THR A 95 33.21 -6.09 5.33
N LEU A 96 33.69 -4.86 5.13
CA LEU A 96 34.42 -4.44 3.93
C LEU A 96 35.40 -3.29 4.32
N MET A 97 36.37 -3.62 5.17
CA MET A 97 37.63 -2.87 5.35
C MET A 97 38.74 -3.88 5.65
N GLY A 98 39.06 -4.72 4.68
CA GLY A 98 40.16 -5.68 4.75
C GLY A 98 40.63 -6.02 3.35
N GLY A 99 41.58 -5.24 2.87
CA GLY A 99 42.29 -5.39 1.60
C GLY A 99 43.40 -4.35 1.55
#